data_AF-A0A5B7UVV6-F1
#
_entry.id   AF-A0A5B7UVV6-F1
#
_cell.length_a   1.000
_cell.length_b   1.000
_cell.length_c   1.000
_cell.angle_alpha   90.00
_cell.angle_beta   90.00
_cell.angle_gamma   90.00
#
_symmetry.space_group_name_H-M   'P 1'
#
loop_
_entity.id
_entity.type
_entity.pdbx_description
1 polymer ?
#
loop_
_entity_poly.entity_id
_entity_poly.type
_entity_poly.pdbx_seq_one_letter_code
_entity_poly.pdbx_strand_id
1 'polypeptide(L)'
;MKESLRPPARQCASTAAASVLEHRIAAALDRDPRIDAVAFTGEDVVRALTGCLGGPGPAARAHVTLRVIVPDFTRPVAVPGAAGDGAAVRRELLRRVRGHAQDVAALRRSLARGERARLDEEFRALHLTPFPGFCLIGREQLFDGSGCLTCWHADEGTAARERIRHRGLLFDALWRVAGPLP
;
A
#
# COMPACT_ATOMS: atom_id res chain seq x y z
N MET A 1 31.92 -3.20 -20.10
CA MET A 1 31.01 -4.14 -19.41
C MET A 1 29.59 -3.69 -19.73
N LYS A 2 28.81 -4.51 -20.46
CA LYS A 2 27.38 -4.24 -20.73
C LYS A 2 26.58 -4.85 -19.57
N GLU A 3 26.14 -4.03 -18.62
CA GLU A 3 25.14 -4.46 -17.64
C GLU A 3 23.86 -4.81 -18.40
N SER A 4 23.55 -6.10 -18.42
CA SER A 4 22.33 -6.64 -19.00
C SER A 4 21.17 -6.21 -18.09
N LEU A 5 20.50 -5.12 -18.47
CA LEU A 5 19.24 -4.68 -17.88
C LEU A 5 18.20 -5.78 -18.12
N ARG A 6 18.09 -6.75 -17.20
CA ARG A 6 16.89 -7.58 -17.14
C ARG A 6 15.72 -6.64 -16.87
N PRO A 7 14.70 -6.57 -17.75
CA PRO A 7 13.52 -5.78 -17.45
C PRO A 7 12.86 -6.32 -16.18
N PRO A 8 12.36 -5.46 -15.27
CA PRO A 8 11.65 -5.91 -14.08
C PRO A 8 10.46 -6.78 -14.49
N ALA A 9 10.17 -7.81 -13.69
CA ALA A 9 9.04 -8.69 -13.92
C ALA A 9 7.75 -7.88 -13.84
N ARG A 10 7.07 -7.71 -14.98
CA ARG A 10 5.72 -7.15 -15.04
C ARG A 10 4.74 -8.25 -14.66
N GLN A 11 3.94 -8.04 -13.61
CA GLN A 11 2.91 -8.98 -13.21
C GLN A 11 1.53 -8.31 -13.30
N CYS A 12 0.69 -8.83 -14.21
CA CYS A 12 -0.65 -8.31 -14.51
C CYS A 12 -1.75 -9.10 -13.79
N ALA A 13 -2.89 -8.43 -13.56
CA ALA A 13 -4.13 -8.83 -12.88
C ALA A 13 -4.19 -8.47 -11.38
N SER A 14 -5.24 -7.74 -10.98
CA SER A 14 -5.44 -7.23 -9.61
C SER A 14 -5.42 -8.32 -8.52
N THR A 15 -5.89 -9.54 -8.82
CA THR A 15 -5.78 -10.69 -7.90
C THR A 15 -4.33 -11.19 -7.76
N ALA A 16 -3.56 -11.17 -8.85
CA ALA A 16 -2.14 -11.51 -8.82
C ALA A 16 -1.30 -10.42 -8.13
N ALA A 17 -1.70 -9.16 -8.26
CA ALA A 17 -1.03 -8.03 -7.61
C ALA A 17 -1.10 -8.15 -6.07
N ALA A 18 -2.26 -8.49 -5.50
CA ALA A 18 -2.40 -8.66 -4.06
C ALA A 18 -1.70 -9.92 -3.53
N SER A 19 -1.74 -11.05 -4.24
CA SER A 19 -1.03 -12.25 -3.79
C SER A 19 0.49 -12.08 -3.82
N VAL A 20 1.01 -11.34 -4.80
CA VAL A 20 2.42 -10.94 -4.86
C VAL A 20 2.76 -10.01 -3.71
N LEU A 21 1.92 -9.01 -3.45
CA LEU A 21 2.12 -8.10 -2.32
C LEU A 21 2.08 -8.84 -0.99
N GLU A 22 1.14 -9.77 -0.81
CA GLU A 22 1.01 -10.63 0.37
C GLU A 22 2.27 -11.46 0.59
N HIS A 23 2.76 -12.16 -0.45
CA HIS A 23 4.00 -12.93 -0.37
C HIS A 23 5.19 -12.05 0.07
N ARG A 24 5.25 -10.81 -0.42
CA ARG A 24 6.35 -9.88 -0.14
C ARG A 24 6.24 -9.23 1.24
N ILE A 25 5.03 -8.96 1.72
CA ILE A 25 4.79 -8.54 3.10
C ILE A 25 5.16 -9.68 4.05
N ALA A 26 4.69 -10.91 3.79
CA ALA A 26 4.99 -12.09 4.60
C ALA A 26 6.49 -12.31 4.76
N ALA A 27 7.25 -12.24 3.65
CA ALA A 27 8.70 -12.36 3.66
C ALA A 27 9.42 -11.23 4.43
N ALA A 28 8.76 -10.10 4.65
CA ALA A 28 9.32 -8.95 5.35
C ALA A 28 8.93 -8.90 6.84
N LEU A 29 8.00 -9.75 7.31
CA LEU A 29 7.46 -9.70 8.68
C LEU A 29 8.54 -9.88 9.75
N ASP A 30 9.56 -10.70 9.50
CA ASP A 30 10.66 -10.95 10.44
C ASP A 30 11.60 -9.74 10.63
N ARG A 31 11.39 -8.66 9.89
CA ARG A 31 12.21 -7.44 9.88
C ARG A 31 11.44 -6.19 10.31
N ASP A 32 10.32 -6.36 11.00
CA ASP A 32 9.46 -5.26 11.46
C ASP A 32 9.13 -4.26 10.33
N PRO A 33 8.42 -4.70 9.29
CA PRO A 33 8.36 -3.98 8.04
C PRO A 33 7.55 -2.69 8.17
N ARG A 34 8.07 -1.64 7.54
CA ARG A 34 7.33 -0.43 7.23
C ARG A 34 6.74 -0.50 5.84
N ILE A 35 5.42 -0.33 5.75
CA ILE A 35 4.63 -0.35 4.52
C ILE A 35 4.09 1.05 4.28
N ASP A 36 4.58 1.70 3.23
CA ASP A 36 4.18 3.05 2.83
C ASP A 36 3.47 2.98 1.47
N ALA A 37 2.18 3.28 1.42
CA ALA A 37 1.39 3.15 0.20
C ALA A 37 0.64 4.43 -0.18
N VAL A 38 0.73 4.82 -1.45
CA VAL A 38 -0.24 5.71 -2.07
C VAL A 38 -1.15 4.87 -2.95
N ALA A 39 -2.44 4.80 -2.61
CA ALA A 39 -3.38 3.90 -3.25
C ALA A 39 -4.72 4.60 -3.49
N PHE A 40 -5.48 4.13 -4.48
CA PHE A 40 -6.79 4.71 -4.78
C PHE A 40 -7.80 4.45 -3.64
N THR A 41 -7.92 3.21 -3.19
CA THR A 41 -8.75 2.84 -2.02
C THR A 41 -7.95 2.19 -0.89
N GLY A 42 -6.71 1.76 -1.15
CA GLY A 42 -5.91 0.95 -0.22
C GLY A 42 -6.26 -0.54 -0.20
N GLU A 43 -7.26 -0.97 -0.98
CA GLU A 43 -7.82 -2.34 -0.97
C GLU A 43 -6.76 -3.44 -1.10
N ASP A 44 -5.86 -3.34 -2.09
CA ASP A 44 -4.84 -4.38 -2.32
C ASP A 44 -3.86 -4.51 -1.15
N VAL A 45 -3.48 -3.39 -0.52
CA VAL A 45 -2.58 -3.38 0.64
C VAL A 45 -3.28 -3.95 1.87
N VAL A 46 -4.54 -3.57 2.11
CA VAL A 46 -5.34 -4.10 3.23
C VAL A 46 -5.58 -5.60 3.08
N ARG A 47 -5.94 -6.05 1.87
CA ARG A 47 -6.15 -7.48 1.58
C ARG A 47 -4.87 -8.28 1.81
N ALA A 48 -3.74 -7.82 1.28
CA ALA A 48 -2.46 -8.49 1.45
C ALA A 48 -2.05 -8.55 2.93
N LEU A 49 -2.14 -7.42 3.66
CA LEU A 49 -1.80 -7.37 5.08
C LEU A 49 -2.69 -8.30 5.93
N THR A 50 -3.99 -8.31 5.64
CA THR A 50 -4.95 -9.17 6.34
C THR A 50 -4.72 -10.65 6.02
N GLY A 51 -4.32 -10.98 4.79
CA GLY A 51 -3.89 -12.33 4.42
C GLY A 51 -2.69 -12.79 5.25
N CYS A 52 -1.66 -11.94 5.36
CA CYS A 52 -0.46 -12.26 6.14
C CYS A 52 -0.71 -12.42 7.64
N LEU A 53 -1.47 -11.50 8.25
CA LEU A 53 -1.60 -11.40 9.70
C LEU A 53 -2.89 -12.03 10.25
N GLY A 54 -3.87 -12.31 9.39
CA GLY A 54 -5.17 -12.85 9.77
C GLY A 54 -5.15 -14.37 10.04
N GLY A 55 -4.23 -15.10 9.43
CA GLY A 55 -4.11 -16.56 9.57
C GLY A 55 -3.45 -17.02 10.89
N PRO A 56 -3.52 -18.33 11.20
CA PRO A 56 -2.90 -18.94 12.38
C PRO A 56 -1.37 -19.15 12.28
N GLY A 57 -0.68 -18.49 11.35
CA GLY A 57 0.76 -18.66 11.10
C GLY A 57 1.67 -17.94 12.11
N PRO A 58 2.99 -18.24 12.13
CA PRO A 58 3.93 -17.67 13.08
C PRO A 58 4.22 -16.21 12.71
N ALA A 59 3.47 -15.29 13.31
CA ALA A 59 3.79 -13.86 13.31
C ALA A 59 4.37 -13.41 14.65
N ALA A 60 4.95 -14.33 15.43
CA ALA A 60 5.32 -14.10 16.82
C ALA A 60 6.22 -12.86 16.97
N ARG A 61 5.63 -11.77 17.45
CA ARG A 61 6.24 -10.50 17.83
C ARG A 61 6.67 -9.54 16.70
N ALA A 62 6.25 -9.76 15.46
CA ALA A 62 6.52 -8.78 14.39
C ALA A 62 5.87 -7.41 14.71
N HIS A 63 6.57 -6.32 14.43
CA HIS A 63 6.04 -4.96 14.47
C HIS A 63 5.89 -4.41 13.05
N VAL A 64 4.65 -4.33 12.57
CA VAL A 64 4.34 -3.75 11.26
C VAL A 64 3.90 -2.30 11.41
N THR A 65 4.49 -1.40 10.62
CA THR A 65 3.99 -0.02 10.46
C THR A 65 3.30 0.10 9.11
N LEU A 66 2.03 0.50 9.07
CA LEU A 66 1.27 0.74 7.86
C LEU A 66 0.88 2.21 7.75
N ARG A 67 1.24 2.84 6.63
CA ARG A 67 0.87 4.22 6.30
C ARG A 67 0.28 4.29 4.91
N VAL A 68 -0.98 4.69 4.80
CA VAL A 68 -1.71 4.73 3.53
C VAL A 68 -2.19 6.14 3.23
N ILE A 69 -1.84 6.66 2.07
CA ILE A 69 -2.40 7.90 1.51
C ILE A 69 -3.42 7.52 0.44
N VAL A 70 -4.61 8.07 0.55
CA VAL A 70 -5.69 7.93 -0.43
C VAL A 70 -6.14 9.30 -0.96
N PRO A 71 -6.81 9.37 -2.12
CA PRO A 71 -7.46 10.58 -2.58
C PRO A 71 -8.49 11.08 -1.57
N ASP A 72 -8.56 12.40 -1.39
CA ASP A 72 -9.65 13.04 -0.68
C ASP A 72 -10.95 13.01 -1.51
N PHE A 73 -11.75 11.97 -1.28
CA PHE A 73 -13.03 11.76 -1.95
C PHE A 73 -14.13 12.74 -1.49
N THR A 74 -13.90 13.57 -0.46
CA THR A 74 -14.85 14.64 -0.10
C THR A 74 -14.84 15.77 -1.12
N ARG A 75 -13.73 15.90 -1.86
CA ARG A 75 -13.54 16.89 -2.92
C ARG A 75 -13.68 16.25 -4.30
N PRO A 76 -13.96 17.03 -5.36
CA PRO A 76 -13.94 16.52 -6.72
C PRO A 76 -12.59 15.88 -7.05
N VAL A 77 -12.60 14.61 -7.45
CA VAL A 77 -11.42 13.87 -7.94
C VAL A 77 -11.83 13.08 -9.16
N ALA A 78 -10.94 12.97 -10.14
CA ALA A 78 -11.19 12.12 -11.31
C ALA A 78 -11.23 10.65 -10.87
N VAL A 79 -12.36 9.99 -11.11
CA VAL A 79 -12.55 8.57 -10.82
C VAL A 79 -12.41 7.79 -12.12
N PRO A 80 -11.43 6.88 -12.23
CA PRO A 80 -11.27 6.06 -13.42
C PRO A 80 -12.57 5.30 -13.75
N GLY A 81 -13.05 5.42 -14.98
CA GLY A 81 -14.21 4.66 -15.48
C GLY A 81 -15.59 5.15 -15.03
N ALA A 82 -15.70 6.25 -14.29
CA ALA A 82 -17.00 6.78 -13.89
C ALA A 82 -17.63 7.66 -14.98
N ALA A 83 -18.78 7.24 -15.50
CA ALA A 83 -19.70 8.09 -16.26
C ALA A 83 -20.90 8.45 -15.35
N GLY A 84 -21.20 9.73 -15.17
CA GLY A 84 -22.32 10.22 -14.36
C GLY A 84 -21.93 11.04 -13.12
N ASP A 85 -22.86 11.20 -12.17
CA ASP A 85 -22.67 12.01 -10.95
C ASP A 85 -21.54 11.45 -10.07
N GLY A 86 -20.36 12.06 -10.22
CA GLY A 86 -19.18 11.71 -9.46
C GLY A 86 -19.37 11.84 -7.95
N ALA A 87 -20.36 12.57 -7.44
CA ALA A 87 -20.57 12.70 -5.99
C ALA A 87 -21.07 11.41 -5.34
N ALA A 88 -22.00 10.69 -5.96
CA ALA A 88 -22.46 9.40 -5.45
C ALA A 88 -21.33 8.37 -5.46
N VAL A 89 -20.57 8.30 -6.55
CA VAL A 89 -19.41 7.40 -6.69
C VAL A 89 -18.33 7.73 -5.65
N ARG A 90 -18.01 9.01 -5.46
CA ARG A 90 -17.04 9.43 -4.43
C ARG A 90 -17.49 9.08 -3.01
N ARG A 91 -18.78 9.22 -2.68
CA ARG A 91 -19.32 8.81 -1.38
C ARG A 91 -19.17 7.30 -1.15
N GLU A 92 -19.41 6.49 -2.18
CA GLU A 92 -19.17 5.05 -2.12
C GLU A 92 -17.68 4.73 -1.90
N LEU A 93 -16.79 5.35 -2.67
CA LEU A 93 -15.34 5.16 -2.53
C LEU A 93 -14.85 5.56 -1.13
N LEU A 94 -15.33 6.68 -0.59
CA LEU A 94 -15.02 7.09 0.78
C LEU A 94 -15.52 6.06 1.81
N ARG A 95 -16.74 5.52 1.63
CA ARG A 95 -17.26 4.46 2.50
C ARG A 95 -16.36 3.22 2.46
N ARG A 96 -15.90 2.81 1.28
CA ARG A 96 -14.98 1.68 1.12
C ARG A 96 -13.64 1.91 1.82
N VAL A 97 -13.03 3.08 1.63
CA VAL A 97 -11.78 3.45 2.32
C VAL A 97 -11.95 3.40 3.84
N ARG A 98 -13.04 3.98 4.36
CA ARG A 98 -13.34 3.93 5.81
C ARG A 98 -13.52 2.50 6.29
N GLY A 99 -14.18 1.64 5.50
CA GLY A 99 -14.29 0.21 5.78
C GLY A 99 -12.91 -0.46 5.88
N HIS A 100 -12.04 -0.23 4.90
CA HIS A 100 -10.68 -0.77 4.93
C HIS A 100 -9.86 -0.29 6.14
N ALA A 101 -9.94 1.00 6.51
CA ALA A 101 -9.30 1.50 7.72
C ALA A 101 -9.84 0.84 8.99
N GLN A 102 -11.16 0.60 9.05
CA GLN A 102 -11.80 -0.12 10.16
C GLN A 102 -11.37 -1.58 10.22
N ASP A 103 -11.23 -2.26 9.08
CA ASP A 103 -10.76 -3.65 8.99
C ASP A 103 -9.34 -3.78 9.55
N VAL A 104 -8.44 -2.87 9.17
CA VAL A 104 -7.06 -2.85 9.68
C VAL A 104 -7.03 -2.55 11.19
N ALA A 105 -7.85 -1.61 11.67
CA ALA A 105 -7.96 -1.33 13.10
C ALA A 105 -8.57 -2.51 13.89
N ALA A 106 -9.48 -3.27 13.29
CA ALA A 106 -10.00 -4.51 13.86
C ALA A 106 -8.91 -5.60 13.91
N LEU A 107 -8.12 -5.74 12.85
CA LEU A 107 -6.97 -6.64 12.79
C LEU A 107 -5.94 -6.30 13.88
N ARG A 108 -5.53 -5.03 14.02
CA ARG A 108 -4.63 -4.59 15.10
C ARG A 108 -5.14 -5.01 16.47
N ARG A 109 -6.42 -4.75 16.77
CA ARG A 109 -7.04 -5.15 18.04
C ARG A 109 -7.06 -6.65 18.25
N SER A 110 -7.23 -7.43 17.19
CA SER A 110 -7.19 -8.90 17.25
C SER A 110 -5.77 -9.42 17.51
N LEU A 111 -4.77 -8.83 16.86
CA LEU A 111 -3.36 -9.18 17.04
C LEU A 111 -2.87 -8.86 18.46
N ALA A 112 -3.21 -7.68 18.97
CA ALA A 112 -2.84 -7.26 20.32
C ALA A 112 -3.45 -8.15 21.41
N ARG A 113 -4.74 -8.53 21.27
CA ARG A 113 -5.42 -9.43 22.22
C ARG A 113 -4.82 -10.84 22.26
N GLY A 114 -4.26 -11.30 21.14
CA GLY A 114 -3.61 -12.61 21.06
C GLY A 114 -2.09 -12.56 21.27
N GLU A 115 -1.53 -11.39 21.60
CA GLU A 115 -0.07 -11.16 21.68
C GLU A 115 0.71 -11.66 20.46
N ARG A 116 0.07 -11.63 19.29
CA ARG A 116 0.62 -12.22 18.07
C ARG A 116 1.63 -11.28 17.42
N ALA A 117 1.22 -10.04 17.17
CA ALA A 117 2.03 -9.03 16.49
C ALA A 117 1.58 -7.62 16.92
N ARG A 118 2.44 -6.63 16.68
CA ARG A 118 2.09 -5.22 16.77
C ARG A 118 1.84 -4.67 15.37
N LEU A 119 0.76 -3.92 15.22
CA LEU A 119 0.44 -3.20 14.00
C LEU A 119 0.19 -1.76 14.39
N ASP A 120 0.91 -0.82 13.77
CA ASP A 120 0.64 0.61 13.89
C ASP A 120 0.14 1.10 12.52
N GLU A 121 -1.15 1.43 12.42
CA GLU A 121 -1.84 1.81 11.18
C GLU A 121 -2.22 3.29 11.15
N GLU A 122 -2.04 3.94 10.00
CA GLU A 122 -2.55 5.29 9.77
C GLU A 122 -3.00 5.46 8.31
N PHE A 123 -4.23 5.97 8.14
CA PHE A 123 -4.78 6.37 6.85
C PHE A 123 -4.89 7.89 6.79
N ARG A 124 -4.41 8.47 5.71
CA ARG A 124 -4.50 9.91 5.44
C ARG A 124 -5.13 10.18 4.08
N ALA A 125 -5.87 11.28 4.01
CA ALA A 125 -6.47 11.76 2.78
C ALA A 125 -5.65 12.94 2.24
N LEU A 126 -5.46 12.98 0.92
CA LEU A 126 -4.84 14.11 0.26
C LEU A 126 -5.56 14.41 -1.05
N HIS A 127 -5.84 15.69 -1.29
CA HIS A 127 -6.44 16.12 -2.54
C HIS A 127 -5.37 16.09 -3.65
N LEU A 128 -5.41 15.03 -4.46
CA LEU A 128 -4.45 14.77 -5.53
C LEU A 128 -5.20 14.52 -6.83
N THR A 129 -4.60 14.95 -7.93
CA THR A 129 -4.92 14.39 -9.24
C THR A 129 -4.56 12.90 -9.24
N PRO A 130 -5.35 12.03 -9.91
CA PRO A 130 -5.05 10.61 -9.91
C PRO A 130 -3.68 10.38 -10.55
N PHE A 131 -2.75 9.88 -9.75
CA PHE A 131 -1.49 9.34 -10.24
C PHE A 131 -1.44 7.84 -9.97
N PRO A 132 -0.62 7.09 -10.72
CA PRO A 132 -0.46 5.66 -10.48
C PRO A 132 0.01 5.44 -9.04
N GLY A 133 -0.78 4.69 -8.28
CA GLY A 133 -0.43 4.34 -6.91
C GLY A 133 0.87 3.57 -6.84
N PHE A 134 1.47 3.54 -5.65
CA PHE A 134 2.64 2.73 -5.37
C PHE A 134 2.64 2.26 -3.92
N CYS A 135 3.37 1.18 -3.64
CA CYS A 135 3.58 0.63 -2.31
C CYS A 135 5.07 0.38 -2.10
N LEU A 136 5.60 0.78 -0.94
CA LEU A 136 6.96 0.50 -0.51
C LEU A 136 6.92 -0.45 0.68
N ILE A 137 7.79 -1.45 0.69
CA ILE A 137 8.00 -2.36 1.82
C ILE A 137 9.45 -2.23 2.28
N GLY A 138 9.65 -1.86 3.55
CA GLY A 138 10.97 -1.74 4.18
C GLY A 138 11.90 -0.67 3.57
N ARG A 139 11.42 0.12 2.58
CA ARG A 139 12.26 0.94 1.68
C ARG A 139 13.30 0.14 0.90
N GLU A 140 13.08 -1.16 0.74
CA GLU A 140 13.91 -2.07 -0.06
C GLU A 140 13.16 -2.57 -1.31
N GLN A 141 11.83 -2.51 -1.27
CA GLN A 141 10.95 -2.98 -2.33
C GLN A 141 9.96 -1.88 -2.73
N LEU A 142 9.70 -1.78 -4.03
CA LEU A 142 8.72 -0.86 -4.59
C LEU A 142 7.79 -1.62 -5.55
N PHE A 143 6.50 -1.42 -5.38
CA PHE A 143 5.46 -1.81 -6.30
C PHE A 143 4.88 -0.54 -6.92
N ASP A 144 5.11 -0.33 -8.21
CA ASP A 144 4.71 0.90 -8.92
C ASP A 144 3.65 0.57 -9.99
N GLY A 145 2.49 1.22 -9.91
CA GLY A 145 1.39 1.07 -10.87
C GLY A 145 0.01 0.90 -10.23
N SER A 146 -1.03 1.15 -11.03
CA SER A 146 -2.43 0.85 -10.68
C SER A 146 -2.90 -0.32 -11.55
N GLY A 147 -3.07 -1.52 -10.97
CA GLY A 147 -3.57 -2.72 -11.67
C GLY A 147 -2.53 -3.61 -12.39
N CYS A 148 -1.34 -3.09 -12.67
CA CYS A 148 -0.15 -3.85 -13.10
C CYS A 148 1.04 -3.32 -12.30
N LEU A 149 1.41 -4.04 -11.23
CA LEU A 149 2.49 -3.62 -10.35
C LEU A 149 3.81 -4.04 -10.99
N THR A 150 4.64 -3.06 -11.33
CA THR A 150 6.06 -3.34 -11.58
C THR A 150 6.73 -3.43 -10.22
N CYS A 151 7.26 -4.60 -9.90
CA CYS A 151 8.06 -4.82 -8.69
C CYS A 151 9.51 -4.42 -8.95
N TRP A 152 10.11 -3.70 -8.01
CA TRP A 152 11.53 -3.35 -7.97
C TRP A 152 12.12 -3.77 -6.63
N HIS A 153 13.31 -4.32 -6.65
CA HIS A 153 14.09 -4.65 -5.45
C HIS A 153 15.40 -3.87 -5.42
N ALA A 154 15.86 -3.42 -4.25
CA ALA A 154 17.11 -2.67 -4.10
C ALA A 154 18.36 -3.42 -4.63
N ASP A 155 18.29 -4.75 -4.69
CA ASP A 155 19.35 -5.63 -5.19
C ASP A 155 19.38 -5.73 -6.72
N GLU A 156 18.36 -5.22 -7.43
CA GLU A 156 18.32 -5.20 -8.91
C GLU A 156 19.22 -4.13 -9.53
N GLY A 157 19.96 -3.38 -8.71
CA GLY A 157 20.99 -2.44 -9.14
C GLY A 157 20.69 -0.98 -8.83
N THR A 158 21.55 -0.08 -9.32
CA THR A 158 21.51 1.35 -8.97
C THR A 158 20.21 2.03 -9.38
N ALA A 159 19.70 1.73 -10.58
CA ALA A 159 18.43 2.30 -11.05
C ALA A 159 17.24 1.93 -10.15
N ALA A 160 17.19 0.68 -9.65
CA ALA A 160 16.14 0.24 -8.73
C ALA A 160 16.23 0.98 -7.39
N ARG A 161 17.43 1.09 -6.82
CA ARG A 161 17.67 1.84 -5.57
C ARG A 161 17.27 3.31 -5.70
N GLU A 162 17.64 3.96 -6.80
CA GLU A 162 17.27 5.36 -7.06
C GLU A 162 15.76 5.53 -7.17
N ARG A 163 15.06 4.62 -7.87
CA ARG A 163 13.60 4.67 -7.99
C ARG A 163 12.90 4.47 -6.64
N ILE A 164 13.35 3.50 -5.85
CA ILE A 164 12.85 3.24 -4.49
C ILE A 164 13.07 4.46 -3.60
N ARG A 165 14.28 5.04 -3.61
CA ARG A 165 14.62 6.25 -2.87
C ARG A 165 13.72 7.42 -3.28
N HIS A 166 13.55 7.66 -4.58
CA HIS A 166 12.73 8.75 -5.08
C HIS A 166 11.25 8.60 -4.66
N ARG A 167 10.69 7.38 -4.75
CA ARG A 167 9.34 7.11 -4.26
C ARG A 167 9.20 7.26 -2.75
N GLY A 168 10.23 6.89 -1.98
CA GLY A 168 10.28 7.11 -0.54
C GLY A 168 10.25 8.60 -0.17
N LEU A 169 11.06 9.42 -0.84
CA LEU A 169 11.06 10.88 -0.67
C LEU A 169 9.72 11.50 -1.06
N LEU A 170 9.14 11.07 -2.17
CA LEU A 170 7.81 11.50 -2.60
C LEU A 170 6.76 11.16 -1.54
N PHE A 171 6.76 9.93 -1.03
CA PHE A 171 5.83 9.53 0.02
C PHE A 171 5.96 10.43 1.25
N ASP A 172 7.17 10.66 1.74
CA ASP A 172 7.40 11.49 2.93
C ASP A 172 6.99 12.96 2.71
N ALA A 173 7.10 13.47 1.48
CA ALA A 173 6.58 14.79 1.12
C ALA A 173 5.03 14.81 1.15
N LEU A 174 4.38 13.83 0.52
CA LEU A 174 2.93 13.72 0.49
C LEU A 174 2.35 13.49 1.89
N TRP A 175 2.98 12.64 2.70
CA TRP A 175 2.54 12.30 4.05
C TRP A 175 2.45 13.53 4.96
N ARG A 176 3.39 14.47 4.83
CA ARG A 176 3.44 15.71 5.62
C ARG A 176 2.27 16.66 5.34
N VAL A 177 1.76 16.65 4.12
CA VAL A 177 0.65 17.53 3.70
C VAL A 177 -0.71 16.82 3.69
N ALA A 178 -0.71 15.48 3.76
CA ALA A 178 -1.93 14.69 3.87
C ALA A 178 -2.60 14.90 5.23
N GLY A 179 -3.92 15.10 5.19
CA GLY A 179 -4.75 15.26 6.37
C GLY A 179 -5.25 13.92 6.91
N PRO A 180 -5.84 13.89 8.11
CA PRO A 180 -6.52 12.70 8.62
C PRO A 180 -7.63 12.26 7.65
N LEU A 181 -7.95 10.97 7.67
CA LEU A 181 -9.09 10.46 6.92
C LEU A 181 -10.38 11.13 7.43
N PRO A 182 -11.20 11.75 6.56
CA PRO A 182 -12.42 12.46 6.94
C PRO A 182 -13.55 11.52 7.34
#